data_AF-A0A836JF36-F1
#
_entry.id   AF-A0A836JF36-F1
#
_cell.length_a   1.000
_cell.length_b   1.000
_cell.length_c   1.000
_cell.angle_alpha   90.00
_cell.angle_beta   90.00
_cell.angle_gamma   90.00
#
_symmetry.space_group_name_H-M   'P 1'
#
loop_
_entity.id
_entity.type
_entity.pdbx_description
1 polymer ?
#
loop_
_entity_poly.entity_id
_entity_poly.type
_entity_poly.pdbx_seq_one_letter_code
_entity_poly.pdbx_strand_id
1 'polypeptide(L)'
;MLARGWTQIVDPEDTNWHLWWCDTGDVLRQVLDGDRKKLRPYQRVPHFRNHYELTRKNYLYRNLKRYRKALIRAGKFAEARISDVMPVTFELPSDYLMFVEEYHKQQGATWIVKPVARSRGKGIFLFRKLKDLIEWKSREVKSQQSGMPAENYVVQKYIDNPYLVAGRKFDLRIYVLVTSFHPLKVWLAREGFARLCGQLFDLENIDDNRVHLTNTAIQLKASQNTEGISSINGENGQWSCKWALNKLRDYLIAYYKAEVVENLMQRIAGVIMASLLAVQPSMMQDRNCFELYGYDILLSDDLRPWLLEINASPALTGTDNEDQRLKSDLVDDVLNVLDFEGCFSGHETRIGGLDLLWDDGPVWTSCPYPGIHTDVISNDLRRLNIFLGAINDRQKQLSLLKSQLIEKRKAGQNYSPMLQYYLK
;
A
#
# COMPACT_ATOMS: atom_id res chain seq x y z
N MET A 1 -17.98 -11.64 -0.59
CA MET A 1 -17.98 -13.04 -1.08
C MET A 1 -19.37 -13.65 -1.08
N LEU A 2 -20.04 -13.84 0.07
CA LEU A 2 -21.42 -14.37 0.11
C LEU A 2 -22.39 -13.56 -0.76
N ALA A 3 -22.30 -12.22 -0.73
CA ALA A 3 -23.12 -11.35 -1.59
C ALA A 3 -22.90 -11.54 -3.11
N ARG A 4 -21.77 -12.15 -3.52
CA ARG A 4 -21.48 -12.54 -4.91
C ARG A 4 -21.93 -13.97 -5.23
N GLY A 5 -22.59 -14.66 -4.29
CA GLY A 5 -23.01 -16.06 -4.46
C GLY A 5 -21.91 -17.09 -4.20
N TRP A 6 -20.79 -16.71 -3.57
CA TRP A 6 -19.76 -17.68 -3.18
C TRP A 6 -20.25 -18.56 -2.03
N THR A 7 -19.98 -19.86 -2.12
CA THR A 7 -20.26 -20.82 -1.06
C THR A 7 -19.02 -21.00 -0.19
N GLN A 8 -19.16 -20.88 1.12
CA GLN A 8 -18.10 -21.20 2.06
C GLN A 8 -17.97 -22.73 2.17
N ILE A 9 -16.75 -23.23 1.96
CA ILE A 9 -16.43 -24.63 2.25
C ILE A 9 -16.29 -24.78 3.77
N VAL A 10 -17.04 -25.73 4.34
CA VAL A 10 -17.08 -25.98 5.79
C VAL A 10 -16.17 -27.14 6.17
N ASP A 11 -15.94 -28.09 5.25
CA ASP A 11 -15.03 -29.22 5.45
C ASP A 11 -13.57 -28.78 5.22
N PRO A 12 -12.70 -28.80 6.24
CA PRO A 12 -11.29 -28.41 6.11
C PRO A 12 -10.50 -29.31 5.15
N GLU A 13 -10.96 -30.54 4.91
CA GLU A 13 -10.31 -31.51 4.02
C GLU A 13 -10.76 -31.38 2.55
N ASP A 14 -11.80 -30.59 2.28
CA ASP A 14 -12.27 -30.38 0.92
C ASP A 14 -11.30 -29.49 0.14
N THR A 15 -10.60 -30.12 -0.80
CA THR A 15 -9.62 -29.47 -1.68
C THR A 15 -10.26 -28.78 -2.90
N ASN A 16 -11.58 -28.77 -3.05
CA ASN A 16 -12.29 -28.21 -4.19
C ASN A 16 -12.70 -26.73 -4.02
N TRP A 17 -11.84 -25.94 -3.39
CA TRP A 17 -11.99 -24.49 -3.28
C TRP A 17 -11.40 -23.76 -4.50
N HIS A 18 -11.89 -22.55 -4.77
CA HIS A 18 -11.33 -21.63 -5.77
C HIS A 18 -10.47 -20.54 -5.14
N LEU A 19 -10.84 -20.07 -3.94
CA LEU A 19 -10.15 -19.02 -3.21
C LEU A 19 -9.99 -19.42 -1.75
N TRP A 20 -8.75 -19.44 -1.27
CA TRP A 20 -8.44 -19.60 0.15
C TRP A 20 -7.96 -18.26 0.68
N TRP A 21 -8.87 -17.47 1.26
CA TRP A 21 -8.53 -16.17 1.84
C TRP A 21 -8.00 -16.37 3.26
N CYS A 22 -6.69 -16.28 3.44
CA CYS A 22 -6.02 -16.43 4.72
C CYS A 22 -5.14 -15.22 5.07
N ASP A 23 -4.77 -15.12 6.34
CA ASP A 23 -3.71 -14.24 6.79
C ASP A 23 -2.32 -14.86 6.52
N THR A 24 -1.29 -14.00 6.55
CA THR A 24 0.11 -14.45 6.49
C THR A 24 0.48 -15.34 7.68
N GLY A 25 1.56 -16.11 7.55
CA GLY A 25 2.11 -16.94 8.63
C GLY A 25 1.88 -18.43 8.41
N ASP A 26 1.52 -19.17 9.46
CA ASP A 26 1.45 -20.63 9.42
C ASP A 26 0.33 -21.15 8.52
N VAL A 27 -0.82 -20.46 8.47
CA VAL A 27 -1.92 -20.82 7.56
C VAL A 27 -1.47 -20.70 6.10
N LEU A 28 -0.79 -19.62 5.74
CA LEU A 28 -0.23 -19.45 4.39
C LEU A 28 0.78 -20.55 4.06
N ARG A 29 1.68 -20.88 4.99
CA ARG A 29 2.64 -21.98 4.81
C ARG A 29 1.93 -23.31 4.63
N GLN A 30 0.91 -23.59 5.42
CA GLN A 30 0.13 -24.81 5.29
C GLN A 30 -0.55 -24.91 3.91
N VAL A 31 -1.09 -23.80 3.38
CA VAL A 31 -1.74 -23.81 2.06
C VAL A 31 -0.72 -23.96 0.92
N LEU A 32 0.43 -23.28 1.02
CA LEU A 32 1.44 -23.29 -0.05
C LEU A 32 2.41 -24.48 0.00
N ASP A 33 2.70 -25.01 1.20
CA ASP A 33 3.67 -26.09 1.45
C ASP A 33 3.00 -27.41 1.92
N GLY A 34 1.71 -27.37 2.26
CA GLY A 34 0.98 -28.54 2.75
C GLY A 34 0.93 -29.70 1.75
N ASP A 35 1.06 -30.91 2.30
CA ASP A 35 0.86 -32.22 1.68
C ASP A 35 1.42 -32.47 0.26
N ARG A 36 2.43 -31.69 -0.16
CA ARG A 36 3.16 -31.85 -1.43
C ARG A 36 2.28 -31.83 -2.70
N LYS A 37 0.98 -31.50 -2.59
CA LYS A 37 0.07 -31.36 -3.71
C LYS A 37 0.12 -29.91 -4.18
N LYS A 38 0.70 -29.69 -5.35
CA LYS A 38 0.68 -28.37 -6.01
C LYS A 38 -0.76 -27.87 -6.12
N LEU A 39 -0.97 -26.59 -5.82
CA LEU A 39 -2.27 -25.93 -6.02
C LEU A 39 -2.75 -26.10 -7.46
N ARG A 40 -4.06 -26.34 -7.61
CA ARG A 40 -4.70 -26.53 -8.92
C ARG A 40 -4.69 -25.20 -9.69
N PRO A 41 -4.69 -25.20 -11.04
CA PRO A 41 -4.58 -23.96 -11.82
C PRO A 41 -5.66 -22.90 -11.56
N TYR A 42 -6.84 -23.30 -11.08
CA TYR A 42 -7.96 -22.40 -10.77
C TYR A 42 -7.95 -21.86 -9.33
N GLN A 43 -7.08 -22.41 -8.46
CA GLN A 43 -7.00 -22.01 -7.06
C GLN A 43 -6.22 -20.72 -6.89
N ARG A 44 -6.64 -19.87 -5.94
CA ARG A 44 -5.96 -18.61 -5.63
C ARG A 44 -5.81 -18.39 -4.12
N VAL A 45 -4.72 -17.73 -3.73
CA VAL A 45 -4.36 -17.38 -2.35
C VAL A 45 -3.86 -15.92 -2.32
N PRO A 46 -4.23 -15.09 -1.31
CA PRO A 46 -3.97 -13.65 -1.31
C PRO A 46 -2.55 -13.25 -0.86
N HIS A 47 -1.57 -14.15 -0.94
CA HIS A 47 -0.19 -13.85 -0.55
C HIS A 47 0.85 -14.56 -1.40
N PHE A 48 1.95 -13.87 -1.72
CA PHE A 48 3.16 -14.52 -2.24
C PHE A 48 3.98 -15.12 -1.09
N ARG A 49 4.64 -16.26 -1.34
CA ARG A 49 5.40 -17.01 -0.32
C ARG A 49 6.43 -16.13 0.41
N ASN A 50 7.10 -15.25 -0.32
CA ASN A 50 8.10 -14.33 0.21
C ASN A 50 7.65 -12.86 0.21
N HIS A 51 6.35 -12.61 0.44
CA HIS A 51 5.77 -11.26 0.61
C HIS A 51 6.54 -10.37 1.61
N TYR A 52 7.27 -10.97 2.55
CA TYR A 52 8.12 -10.27 3.53
C TYR A 52 9.28 -9.51 2.91
N GLU A 53 9.71 -9.82 1.68
CA GLU A 53 10.75 -9.06 0.96
C GLU A 53 10.35 -7.60 0.70
N LEU A 54 9.05 -7.35 0.55
CA LEU A 54 8.47 -6.03 0.37
C LEU A 54 7.95 -5.42 1.68
N THR A 55 7.44 -6.26 2.59
CA THR A 55 6.66 -5.81 3.75
C THR A 55 7.46 -5.72 5.06
N ARG A 56 8.61 -6.41 5.17
CA ARG A 56 9.53 -6.21 6.29
C ARG A 56 10.42 -5.01 6.04
N LYS A 57 10.51 -4.14 7.05
CA LYS A 57 11.18 -2.83 6.96
C LYS A 57 12.65 -2.92 6.51
N ASN A 58 13.39 -3.89 7.02
CA ASN A 58 14.79 -4.09 6.66
C ASN A 58 14.97 -4.65 5.23
N TYR A 59 14.14 -5.61 4.81
CA TYR A 59 14.20 -6.15 3.45
C TYR A 59 13.78 -5.12 2.40
N LEU A 60 12.72 -4.35 2.67
CA LEU A 60 12.34 -3.21 1.83
C LEU A 60 13.51 -2.24 1.64
N TYR A 61 14.15 -1.82 2.74
CA TYR A 61 15.34 -0.96 2.70
C TYR A 61 16.47 -1.57 1.88
N ARG A 62 16.82 -2.85 2.11
CA ARG A 62 17.89 -3.54 1.40
C ARG A 62 17.61 -3.65 -0.10
N ASN A 63 16.37 -3.97 -0.47
CA ASN A 63 15.95 -4.10 -1.86
C ASN A 63 15.98 -2.74 -2.57
N LEU A 64 15.47 -1.67 -1.95
CA LEU A 64 15.57 -0.30 -2.48
C LEU A 64 17.04 0.15 -2.64
N LYS A 65 17.89 -0.09 -1.62
CA LYS A 65 19.33 0.24 -1.66
C LYS A 65 20.04 -0.50 -2.79
N ARG A 66 19.74 -1.79 -2.99
CA ARG A 66 20.29 -2.60 -4.09
C ARG A 66 19.82 -2.09 -5.45
N TYR A 67 18.53 -1.82 -5.59
CA TYR A 67 17.92 -1.33 -6.82
C TYR A 67 18.51 0.00 -7.27
N ARG A 68 18.60 0.99 -6.36
CA ARG A 68 19.23 2.28 -6.66
C ARG A 68 20.68 2.11 -7.12
N LYS A 69 21.48 1.28 -6.44
CA LYS A 69 22.86 1.00 -6.85
C LYS A 69 22.94 0.37 -8.24
N ALA A 70 22.02 -0.54 -8.57
CA ALA A 70 21.96 -1.15 -9.89
C ALA A 70 21.63 -0.11 -10.98
N LEU A 71 20.68 0.80 -10.72
CA LEU A 71 20.34 1.88 -11.65
C LEU A 71 21.53 2.82 -11.89
N ILE A 72 22.24 3.23 -10.84
CA ILE A 72 23.43 4.08 -10.95
C ILE A 72 24.52 3.39 -11.78
N ARG A 73 24.78 2.10 -11.55
CA ARG A 73 25.75 1.32 -12.33
C ARG A 73 25.36 1.18 -13.79
N ALA A 74 24.06 1.17 -14.08
CA ALA A 74 23.52 1.11 -15.44
C ALA A 74 23.42 2.50 -16.12
N GLY A 75 23.91 3.58 -15.49
CA GLY A 75 23.81 4.95 -16.02
C GLY A 75 22.40 5.55 -15.97
N LYS A 76 21.45 4.90 -15.29
CA LYS A 76 20.04 5.31 -15.16
C LYS A 76 19.84 6.27 -13.99
N PHE A 77 20.47 7.44 -14.07
CA PHE A 77 20.51 8.41 -12.96
C PHE A 77 19.14 9.04 -12.65
N ALA A 78 18.29 9.24 -13.66
CA ALA A 78 16.96 9.79 -13.47
C ALA A 78 16.06 8.83 -12.69
N GLU A 79 16.07 7.55 -13.05
CA GLU A 79 15.36 6.49 -12.37
C GLU A 79 15.93 6.26 -10.96
N ALA A 80 17.25 6.34 -10.79
CA ALA A 80 17.88 6.24 -9.48
C ALA A 80 17.39 7.36 -8.53
N ARG A 81 17.18 8.57 -9.05
CA ARG A 81 16.60 9.68 -8.28
C ARG A 81 15.13 9.44 -7.93
N ILE A 82 14.35 8.87 -8.86
CA ILE A 82 12.94 8.51 -8.60
C ILE A 82 12.83 7.38 -7.57
N SER A 83 13.79 6.44 -7.54
CA SER A 83 13.85 5.37 -6.54
C SER A 83 14.21 5.82 -5.12
N ASP A 84 14.53 7.11 -4.92
CA ASP A 84 14.82 7.71 -3.61
C ASP A 84 13.55 7.98 -2.79
N VAL A 85 12.82 6.91 -2.50
CA VAL A 85 11.44 6.98 -2.00
C VAL A 85 11.34 6.81 -0.50
N MET A 86 12.41 6.35 0.16
CA MET A 86 12.46 6.11 1.60
C MET A 86 13.42 7.11 2.24
N PRO A 87 13.11 7.67 3.43
CA PRO A 87 14.07 8.52 4.14
C PRO A 87 15.38 7.77 4.41
N VAL A 88 16.45 8.51 4.73
CA VAL A 88 17.74 7.92 5.07
C VAL A 88 17.55 6.87 6.17
N THR A 89 17.95 5.63 5.88
CA THR A 89 17.58 4.44 6.67
C THR A 89 18.79 3.53 6.83
N PHE A 90 18.90 2.90 8.00
CA PHE A 90 19.96 1.97 8.36
C PHE A 90 19.38 0.76 9.10
N GLU A 91 19.83 -0.45 8.77
CA GLU A 91 19.48 -1.67 9.52
C GLU A 91 20.52 -1.92 10.60
N LEU A 92 20.12 -1.92 11.87
CA LEU A 92 21.01 -2.21 12.99
C LEU A 92 20.85 -3.67 13.47
N PRO A 93 21.97 -4.34 13.85
CA PRO A 93 23.31 -3.77 14.08
C PRO A 93 24.22 -3.63 12.83
N SER A 94 23.82 -4.16 11.67
CA SER A 94 24.71 -4.30 10.50
C SER A 94 25.25 -2.98 9.94
N ASP A 95 24.45 -1.92 9.93
CA ASP A 95 24.81 -0.60 9.39
C ASP A 95 25.23 0.39 10.50
N TYR A 96 25.61 -0.07 11.71
CA TYR A 96 25.87 0.84 12.86
C TYR A 96 26.92 1.91 12.58
N LEU A 97 28.06 1.53 11.98
CA LEU A 97 29.14 2.47 11.66
C LEU A 97 28.66 3.52 10.65
N MET A 98 27.97 3.09 9.60
CA MET A 98 27.40 3.99 8.59
C MET A 98 26.37 4.95 9.19
N PHE A 99 25.55 4.45 10.12
CA PHE A 99 24.58 5.28 10.83
C PHE A 99 25.27 6.35 11.69
N VAL A 100 26.30 5.98 12.47
CA VAL A 100 27.02 6.92 13.33
C VAL A 100 27.71 8.01 12.51
N GLU A 101 28.34 7.65 11.38
CA GLU A 101 28.92 8.62 10.44
C GLU A 101 27.87 9.61 9.93
N GLU A 102 26.70 9.13 9.53
CA GLU A 102 25.63 9.99 9.02
C GLU A 102 24.98 10.84 10.11
N TYR A 103 24.82 10.29 11.31
CA TYR A 103 24.35 11.02 12.50
C TYR A 103 25.27 12.22 12.81
N HIS A 104 26.59 12.05 12.71
CA HIS A 104 27.54 13.14 12.95
C HIS A 104 27.52 14.22 11.85
N LYS A 105 27.16 13.87 10.61
CA LYS A 105 26.95 14.87 9.54
C LYS A 105 25.66 15.65 9.72
N GLN A 106 24.65 15.05 10.34
CA GLN A 106 23.32 15.63 10.53
C GLN A 106 23.08 16.01 11.99
N GLN A 107 23.95 16.85 12.56
CA GLN A 107 23.82 17.26 13.96
C GLN A 107 22.47 17.93 14.23
N GLY A 108 21.79 17.49 15.29
CA GLY A 108 20.47 18.00 15.68
C GLY A 108 19.29 17.38 14.94
N ALA A 109 19.53 16.51 13.95
CA ALA A 109 18.44 15.80 13.27
C ALA A 109 17.70 14.85 14.22
N THR A 110 16.40 14.72 14.01
CA THR A 110 15.57 13.76 14.73
C THR A 110 15.54 12.43 13.98
N TRP A 111 15.67 11.33 14.72
CA TRP A 111 15.69 9.98 14.19
C TRP A 111 14.55 9.17 14.81
N ILE A 112 14.07 8.16 14.09
CA ILE A 112 13.01 7.26 14.53
C ILE A 112 13.51 5.81 14.46
N VAL A 113 13.33 5.08 15.56
CA VAL A 113 13.61 3.65 15.62
C VAL A 113 12.33 2.88 15.35
N LYS A 114 12.42 1.84 14.52
CA LYS A 114 11.30 0.96 14.19
C LYS A 114 11.75 -0.50 14.29
N PRO A 115 11.14 -1.33 15.15
CA PRO A 115 11.41 -2.77 15.15
C PRO A 115 11.02 -3.39 13.80
N VAL A 116 11.79 -4.37 13.31
CA VAL A 116 11.61 -4.92 11.96
C VAL A 116 10.28 -5.67 11.80
N ALA A 117 9.91 -6.48 12.81
CA ALA A 117 8.77 -7.39 12.73
C ALA A 117 7.53 -6.89 13.49
N ARG A 118 7.61 -5.77 14.23
CA ARG A 118 6.48 -5.23 14.98
C ARG A 118 5.65 -4.26 14.12
N SER A 119 4.36 -4.20 14.44
CA SER A 119 3.36 -3.33 13.81
C SER A 119 2.60 -2.53 14.87
N ARG A 120 1.66 -1.67 14.42
CA ARG A 120 0.78 -0.85 15.29
C ARG A 120 1.53 0.17 16.17
N GLY A 121 2.72 0.59 15.75
CA GLY A 121 3.55 1.56 16.44
C GLY A 121 4.21 1.07 17.73
N LYS A 122 4.16 -0.24 18.04
CA LYS A 122 4.81 -0.80 19.24
C LYS A 122 6.33 -0.78 19.11
N GLY A 123 7.02 -0.24 20.10
CA GLY A 123 8.48 -0.16 20.15
C GLY A 123 9.07 0.93 19.24
N ILE A 124 8.23 1.81 18.68
CA ILE A 124 8.68 2.99 17.96
C ILE A 124 8.97 4.10 18.97
N PHE A 125 10.11 4.75 18.84
CA PHE A 125 10.42 5.97 19.57
C PHE A 125 11.30 6.90 18.72
N LEU A 126 11.25 8.18 19.03
CA LEU A 126 12.08 9.21 18.41
C LEU A 126 13.27 9.51 19.33
N PHE A 127 14.40 9.89 18.74
CA PHE A 127 15.57 10.33 19.50
C PHE A 127 16.36 11.38 18.73
N ARG A 128 17.11 12.20 19.49
CA ARG A 128 18.05 13.19 18.96
C ARG A 128 19.48 12.92 19.40
N LYS A 129 19.67 12.29 20.57
CA LYS A 129 20.99 11.98 21.11
C LYS A 129 21.27 10.49 20.96
N LEU A 130 22.48 10.16 20.51
CA LEU A 130 22.91 8.76 20.39
C LEU A 130 22.84 7.98 21.72
N LYS A 131 22.98 8.68 22.85
CA LYS A 131 22.84 8.10 24.20
C LYS A 131 21.47 7.44 24.39
N ASP A 132 20.40 8.07 23.89
CA ASP A 132 19.02 7.60 24.06
C ASP A 132 18.83 6.26 23.32
N LEU A 133 19.43 6.12 22.13
CA LEU A 133 19.43 4.87 21.37
C LEU A 133 20.16 3.73 22.11
N ILE A 134 21.33 4.03 22.69
CA ILE A 134 22.13 3.05 23.44
C ILE A 134 21.38 2.60 24.69
N GLU A 135 20.76 3.54 25.41
CA GLU A 135 19.99 3.25 26.61
C GLU A 135 18.76 2.41 26.29
N TRP A 136 18.01 2.76 25.23
CA TRP A 136 16.88 1.98 24.75
C TRP A 136 17.31 0.55 24.39
N LYS A 137 18.41 0.38 23.66
CA LYS A 137 18.95 -0.94 23.31
C LYS A 137 19.29 -1.76 24.55
N SER A 138 19.88 -1.15 25.57
CA SER A 138 20.19 -1.83 26.85
C SER A 138 18.94 -2.32 27.57
N ARG A 139 17.86 -1.51 27.57
CA ARG A 139 16.56 -1.89 28.16
C ARG A 139 15.91 -3.03 27.39
N GLU A 140 15.90 -2.99 26.06
CA GLU A 140 15.33 -4.07 25.24
C GLU A 140 16.06 -5.39 25.49
N VAL A 141 17.40 -5.39 25.51
CA VAL A 141 18.20 -6.60 25.80
C VAL A 141 17.90 -7.18 27.18
N LYS A 142 17.68 -6.33 28.20
CA LYS A 142 17.27 -6.79 29.54
C LYS A 142 15.86 -7.36 29.59
N SER A 143 14.97 -6.88 28.72
CA SER A 143 13.58 -7.34 28.63
C SER A 143 13.40 -8.60 27.78
N GLN A 144 14.38 -8.94 26.94
CA GLN A 144 14.35 -10.16 26.14
C GLN A 144 14.51 -11.39 27.04
N GLN A 145 13.52 -12.29 26.99
CA GLN A 145 13.58 -13.58 27.65
C GLN A 145 14.76 -14.39 27.11
N SER A 146 15.49 -15.07 28.01
CA SER A 146 16.64 -15.90 27.68
C SER A 146 16.30 -16.91 26.58
N GLY A 147 16.92 -16.78 25.40
CA GLY A 147 16.75 -17.70 24.27
C GLY A 147 16.19 -17.08 22.99
N MET A 148 15.73 -15.81 22.98
CA MET A 148 15.33 -15.13 21.74
C MET A 148 16.50 -14.43 21.04
N PRO A 149 16.59 -14.47 19.70
CA PRO A 149 17.59 -13.72 18.95
C PRO A 149 17.46 -12.21 19.20
N ALA A 150 18.59 -11.50 19.17
CA ALA A 150 18.59 -10.04 19.19
C ALA A 150 17.69 -9.51 18.06
N GLU A 151 16.71 -8.66 18.39
CA GLU A 151 15.75 -8.16 17.41
C GLU A 151 16.44 -7.11 16.53
N ASN A 152 16.43 -7.31 15.20
CA ASN A 152 16.86 -6.28 14.28
C ASN A 152 15.87 -5.11 14.31
N TYR A 153 16.40 -3.90 14.19
CA TYR A 153 15.60 -2.69 14.09
C TYR A 153 16.16 -1.77 13.02
N VAL A 154 15.30 -0.91 12.52
CA VAL A 154 15.62 0.06 11.50
C VAL A 154 15.68 1.42 12.16
N VAL A 155 16.79 2.12 11.98
CA VAL A 155 16.94 3.54 12.33
C VAL A 155 16.75 4.35 11.07
N GLN A 156 15.82 5.29 11.11
CA GLN A 156 15.46 6.09 9.96
C GLN A 156 15.43 7.57 10.35
N LYS A 157 15.86 8.46 9.44
CA LYS A 157 15.71 9.90 9.63
C LYS A 157 14.23 10.25 9.72
N TYR A 158 13.84 10.97 10.77
CA TYR A 158 12.49 11.45 10.93
C TYR A 158 12.21 12.59 9.94
N ILE A 159 11.03 12.57 9.32
CA ILE A 159 10.57 13.69 8.49
C ILE A 159 9.98 14.73 9.45
N ASP A 160 10.78 15.75 9.76
CA ASP A 160 10.45 16.83 10.69
C ASP A 160 9.68 17.98 10.03
N ASN A 161 9.63 18.02 8.70
CA ASN A 161 8.81 18.94 7.90
C ASN A 161 7.66 18.22 7.16
N PRO A 162 6.75 17.50 7.84
CA PRO A 162 5.61 16.88 7.17
C PRO A 162 4.65 17.95 6.65
N TYR A 163 3.98 17.68 5.53
CA TYR A 163 2.83 18.48 5.13
C TYR A 163 1.72 18.30 6.17
N LEU A 164 1.12 19.42 6.59
CA LEU A 164 0.11 19.43 7.65
C LEU A 164 -1.25 19.82 7.09
N VAL A 165 -2.28 19.08 7.51
CA VAL A 165 -3.68 19.47 7.26
C VAL A 165 -4.21 20.07 8.56
N ALA A 166 -4.57 21.35 8.52
CA ALA A 166 -5.01 22.10 9.71
C ALA A 166 -4.04 21.96 10.90
N GLY A 167 -2.73 22.02 10.63
CA GLY A 167 -1.68 21.90 11.64
C GLY A 167 -1.44 20.48 12.16
N ARG A 168 -2.05 19.45 11.57
CA ARG A 168 -1.95 18.06 12.01
C ARG A 168 -1.19 17.22 11.00
N LYS A 169 -0.29 16.37 11.50
CA LYS A 169 0.42 15.38 10.70
C LYS A 169 -0.56 14.31 10.22
N PHE A 170 -0.35 13.79 9.01
CA PHE A 170 -1.13 12.68 8.49
C PHE A 170 -0.27 11.80 7.57
N ASP A 171 -0.74 10.57 7.35
CA ASP A 171 -0.19 9.68 6.33
C ASP A 171 -1.32 9.11 5.44
N LEU A 172 -0.97 8.67 4.24
CA LEU A 172 -1.87 8.11 3.25
C LEU A 172 -1.84 6.59 3.30
N ARG A 173 -3.02 5.98 3.45
CA ARG A 173 -3.26 4.56 3.16
C ARG A 173 -3.76 4.41 1.73
N ILE A 174 -2.96 3.76 0.89
CA ILE A 174 -3.27 3.46 -0.51
C ILE A 174 -3.26 1.94 -0.72
N TYR A 175 -4.21 1.42 -1.48
CA TYR A 175 -4.31 -0.01 -1.75
C TYR A 175 -3.78 -0.35 -3.14
N VAL A 176 -2.94 -1.38 -3.22
CA VAL A 176 -2.29 -1.83 -4.46
C VAL A 176 -2.45 -3.33 -4.56
N LEU A 177 -3.05 -3.80 -5.66
CA LEU A 177 -3.20 -5.22 -5.96
C LEU A 177 -2.12 -5.64 -6.96
N VAL A 178 -1.32 -6.64 -6.58
CA VAL A 178 -0.34 -7.28 -7.47
C VAL A 178 -0.83 -8.68 -7.81
N THR A 179 -1.13 -8.92 -9.08
CA THR A 179 -1.62 -10.24 -9.54
C THR A 179 -0.50 -11.13 -10.07
N SER A 180 0.66 -10.54 -10.39
CA SER A 180 1.86 -11.28 -10.80
C SER A 180 3.11 -10.40 -10.66
N PHE A 181 4.26 -11.01 -10.36
CA PHE A 181 5.59 -10.39 -10.43
C PHE A 181 6.35 -10.78 -11.69
N HIS A 182 5.95 -11.85 -12.38
CA HIS A 182 6.59 -12.34 -13.60
C HIS A 182 5.54 -12.89 -14.60
N PRO A 183 5.08 -12.08 -15.57
CA PRO A 183 5.37 -10.64 -15.73
C PRO A 183 4.77 -9.77 -14.60
N LEU A 184 5.31 -8.59 -14.35
CA LEU A 184 4.79 -7.72 -13.28
C LEU A 184 3.43 -7.14 -13.69
N LYS A 185 2.38 -7.36 -12.89
CA LYS A 185 1.04 -6.83 -13.13
C LYS A 185 0.47 -6.19 -11.86
N VAL A 186 0.20 -4.89 -11.94
CA VAL A 186 -0.10 -4.02 -10.79
C VAL A 186 -1.34 -3.19 -11.06
N TRP A 187 -2.26 -3.23 -10.11
CA TRP A 187 -3.49 -2.46 -10.09
C TRP A 187 -3.47 -1.51 -8.89
N LEU A 188 -3.85 -0.26 -9.11
CA LEU A 188 -3.91 0.77 -8.08
C LEU A 188 -5.37 1.06 -7.75
N ALA A 189 -5.72 1.04 -6.46
CA ALA A 189 -7.04 1.47 -6.02
C ALA A 189 -7.16 2.99 -6.13
N ARG A 190 -8.29 3.42 -6.68
CA ARG A 190 -8.64 4.83 -6.79
C ARG A 190 -8.93 5.46 -5.44
N GLU A 191 -9.60 4.70 -4.59
CA GLU A 191 -9.92 5.12 -3.22
C GLU A 191 -8.84 4.69 -2.24
N GLY A 192 -8.72 5.47 -1.18
CA GLY A 192 -7.84 5.28 -0.05
C GLY A 192 -8.25 6.27 1.04
N PHE A 193 -7.41 6.45 2.05
CA PHE A 193 -7.69 7.46 3.08
C PHE A 193 -6.42 8.03 3.69
N ALA A 194 -6.51 9.28 4.13
CA ALA A 194 -5.52 9.91 4.99
C ALA A 194 -5.88 9.69 6.47
N ARG A 195 -4.90 9.33 7.28
CA ARG A 195 -5.02 9.20 8.74
C ARG A 195 -4.34 10.38 9.41
N LEU A 196 -5.12 11.27 10.00
CA LEU A 196 -4.65 12.46 10.69
C LEU A 196 -4.37 12.15 12.16
N CYS A 197 -3.36 12.81 12.72
CA CYS A 197 -3.10 12.79 14.16
C CYS A 197 -4.19 13.57 14.92
N GLY A 198 -4.53 13.07 16.11
CA GLY A 198 -5.49 13.69 17.03
C GLY A 198 -4.97 14.97 17.70
N GLN A 199 -3.68 15.30 17.57
CA GLN A 199 -3.06 16.53 18.09
C GLN A 199 -2.33 17.33 17.00
N LEU A 200 -2.09 18.61 17.28
CA LEU A 200 -1.28 19.49 16.41
C LEU A 200 0.16 18.99 16.38
N PHE A 201 0.79 19.14 15.22
CA PHE A 201 2.18 18.76 15.04
C PHE A 201 3.10 19.72 15.80
N ASP A 202 3.98 19.16 16.62
CA ASP A 202 4.95 19.89 17.42
C ASP A 202 6.25 19.07 17.48
N LEU A 203 7.39 19.74 17.34
CA LEU A 203 8.72 19.13 17.44
C LEU A 203 9.39 19.42 18.79
N GLU A 204 8.86 20.31 19.62
CA GLU A 204 9.44 20.58 20.94
C GLU A 204 9.37 19.33 21.82
N ASN A 205 8.24 18.62 21.79
CA ASN A 205 8.01 17.37 22.51
C ASN A 205 7.99 16.12 21.60
N ILE A 206 9.17 15.58 21.29
CA ILE A 206 9.30 14.37 20.45
C ILE A 206 8.82 13.06 21.10
N ASP A 207 8.61 13.07 22.42
CA ASP A 207 8.20 11.90 23.19
C ASP A 207 6.68 11.66 23.11
N ASP A 208 5.89 12.65 22.70
CA ASP A 208 4.45 12.48 22.51
C ASP A 208 4.13 11.76 21.21
N ASN A 209 4.01 10.43 21.32
CA ASN A 209 3.63 9.56 20.22
C ASN A 209 2.29 9.93 19.55
N ARG A 210 1.38 10.66 20.21
CA ARG A 210 0.08 11.07 19.64
C ARG A 210 0.24 12.14 18.55
N VAL A 211 1.30 12.94 18.66
CA VAL A 211 1.68 13.98 17.69
C VAL A 211 2.39 13.35 16.49
N HIS A 212 3.24 12.35 16.75
CA HIS A 212 4.19 11.86 15.76
C HIS A 212 3.78 10.58 15.02
N LEU A 213 2.87 9.77 15.57
CA LEU A 213 2.46 8.48 15.03
C LEU A 213 0.98 8.47 14.64
N THR A 214 0.69 8.25 13.36
CA THR A 214 -0.66 8.30 12.77
C THR A 214 -1.45 7.00 12.92
N ASN A 215 -0.87 5.95 13.52
CA ASN A 215 -1.51 4.65 13.64
C ASN A 215 -2.82 4.73 14.44
N THR A 216 -3.91 4.24 13.86
CA THR A 216 -5.25 4.24 14.47
C THR A 216 -5.27 3.65 15.88
N ALA A 217 -4.49 2.60 16.14
CA ALA A 217 -4.40 1.98 17.47
C ALA A 217 -3.83 2.91 18.55
N ILE A 218 -2.92 3.82 18.19
CA ILE A 218 -2.35 4.81 19.10
C ILE A 218 -3.36 5.94 19.32
N GLN A 219 -3.97 6.41 18.23
CA GLN A 219 -4.94 7.50 18.26
C GLN A 219 -6.20 7.12 19.06
N LEU A 220 -6.74 5.91 18.90
CA LEU A 220 -7.90 5.43 19.66
C LEU A 220 -7.61 5.27 21.16
N LYS A 221 -6.42 4.76 21.54
CA LYS A 221 -6.02 4.67 22.95
C LYS A 221 -5.93 6.03 23.62
N ALA A 222 -5.43 7.03 22.89
CA ALA A 222 -5.36 8.40 23.39
C ALA A 222 -6.76 9.01 23.60
N SER A 223 -7.70 8.74 22.70
CA SER A 223 -9.09 9.18 22.83
C SER A 223 -9.78 8.55 24.07
N GLN A 224 -9.47 7.30 24.40
CA GLN A 224 -10.03 6.61 25.57
C GLN A 224 -9.46 7.10 26.90
N ASN A 225 -8.18 7.48 26.97
CA ASN A 225 -7.55 8.00 28.19
C ASN A 225 -7.97 9.44 28.52
N THR A 226 -8.74 10.08 27.64
CA THR A 226 -9.31 11.41 27.90
C THR A 226 -10.71 11.20 28.47
N GLU A 227 -10.83 10.83 29.75
CA GLU A 227 -12.10 10.72 30.51
C GLU A 227 -12.79 12.09 30.74
N GLY A 228 -12.74 12.97 29.74
CA GLY A 228 -13.50 14.20 29.61
C GLY A 228 -13.91 14.50 28.16
N ILE A 229 -13.61 13.59 27.21
CA ILE A 229 -14.15 13.58 25.85
C ILE A 229 -14.90 12.25 25.65
N SER A 230 -15.57 11.78 26.69
CA SER A 230 -16.73 10.90 26.51
C SER A 230 -17.83 11.74 25.85
N SER A 231 -18.22 11.35 24.65
CA SER A 231 -19.46 11.78 23.99
C SER A 231 -19.64 13.29 23.80
N ILE A 232 -18.96 13.88 22.80
CA ILE A 232 -19.57 15.00 22.07
C ILE A 232 -20.55 14.39 21.07
N ASN A 233 -21.71 13.97 21.60
CA ASN A 233 -22.93 13.78 20.84
C ASN A 233 -23.43 15.18 20.48
N GLY A 234 -23.25 15.58 19.22
CA GLY A 234 -23.74 16.86 18.72
C GLY A 234 -23.96 16.77 17.22
N GLU A 235 -25.14 17.16 16.78
CA GLU A 235 -25.65 17.15 15.41
C GLU A 235 -24.92 18.11 14.44
N ASN A 236 -23.71 18.58 14.78
CA ASN A 236 -22.90 19.51 14.00
C ASN A 236 -21.43 19.05 13.95
N GLY A 237 -21.04 18.37 12.85
CA GLY A 237 -19.67 18.34 12.33
C GLY A 237 -18.56 17.78 13.23
N GLN A 238 -18.55 16.47 13.49
CA GLN A 238 -17.43 15.78 14.12
C GLN A 238 -16.20 15.75 13.18
N TRP A 239 -15.03 16.22 13.66
CA TRP A 239 -13.78 16.15 12.90
C TRP A 239 -13.28 14.69 12.82
N SER A 240 -13.54 14.03 11.70
CA SER A 240 -12.99 12.71 11.43
C SER A 240 -11.47 12.81 11.26
N CYS A 241 -10.71 12.10 12.09
CA CYS A 241 -9.26 11.90 11.91
C CYS A 241 -8.93 10.98 10.71
N LYS A 242 -9.93 10.65 9.89
CA LYS A 242 -9.81 9.84 8.70
C LYS A 242 -10.51 10.54 7.55
N TRP A 243 -9.72 10.97 6.57
CA TRP A 243 -10.24 11.63 5.38
C TRP A 243 -10.19 10.67 4.20
N ALA A 244 -11.29 10.52 3.48
CA ALA A 244 -11.26 9.85 2.19
C ALA A 244 -10.27 10.55 1.26
N LEU A 245 -9.56 9.77 0.43
CA LEU A 245 -8.47 10.30 -0.39
C LEU A 245 -8.95 11.35 -1.40
N ASN A 246 -10.20 11.26 -1.87
CA ASN A 246 -10.81 12.28 -2.72
C ASN A 246 -11.03 13.61 -1.98
N LYS A 247 -11.49 13.57 -0.72
CA LYS A 247 -11.61 14.78 0.12
C LYS A 247 -10.25 15.45 0.31
N LEU A 248 -9.18 14.66 0.53
CA LEU A 248 -7.83 15.21 0.59
C LEU A 248 -7.36 15.78 -0.76
N ARG A 249 -7.66 15.10 -1.87
CA ARG A 249 -7.33 15.60 -3.21
C ARG A 249 -8.01 16.94 -3.49
N ASP A 250 -9.30 17.06 -3.20
CA ASP A 250 -10.07 18.29 -3.36
C ASP A 250 -9.51 19.41 -2.47
N TYR A 251 -9.17 19.09 -1.21
CA TYR A 251 -8.46 20.00 -0.33
C TYR A 251 -7.16 20.48 -0.97
N LEU A 252 -6.28 19.59 -1.43
CA LEU A 252 -5.02 19.98 -2.07
C LEU A 252 -5.25 20.81 -3.34
N ILE A 253 -6.30 20.55 -4.13
CA ILE A 253 -6.64 21.34 -5.33
C ILE A 253 -7.16 22.74 -4.96
N ALA A 254 -7.78 22.90 -3.78
CA ALA A 254 -8.19 24.22 -3.31
C ALA A 254 -6.98 25.08 -2.91
N TYR A 255 -5.92 24.46 -2.37
CA TYR A 255 -4.69 25.16 -1.95
C TYR A 255 -3.62 25.27 -3.04
N TYR A 256 -3.57 24.30 -3.96
CA TYR A 256 -2.62 24.21 -5.07
C TYR A 256 -3.34 24.05 -6.41
N LYS A 257 -2.68 24.41 -7.51
CA LYS A 257 -3.26 24.19 -8.84
C LYS A 257 -3.50 22.69 -9.10
N ALA A 258 -4.56 22.35 -9.82
CA ALA A 258 -4.93 20.97 -10.15
C ALA A 258 -3.78 20.17 -10.79
N GLU A 259 -2.97 20.81 -11.64
CA GLU A 259 -1.79 20.20 -12.27
C GLU A 259 -0.73 19.76 -11.24
N VAL A 260 -0.50 20.55 -10.19
CA VAL A 260 0.45 20.22 -9.12
C VAL A 260 0.00 18.98 -8.37
N VAL A 261 -1.30 18.90 -8.06
CA VAL A 261 -1.89 17.75 -7.36
C VAL A 261 -1.91 16.51 -8.24
N GLU A 262 -2.18 16.65 -9.53
CA GLU A 262 -2.07 15.53 -10.48
C GLU A 262 -0.63 15.01 -10.55
N ASN A 263 0.37 15.90 -10.66
CA ASN A 263 1.78 15.51 -10.63
C ASN A 263 2.16 14.83 -9.31
N LEU A 264 1.59 15.25 -8.18
CA LEU A 264 1.76 14.57 -6.90
C LEU A 264 1.20 13.13 -6.94
N MET A 265 0.00 12.92 -7.48
CA MET A 265 -0.57 11.57 -7.62
C MET A 265 0.28 10.68 -8.52
N GLN A 266 0.82 11.22 -9.61
CA GLN A 266 1.77 10.51 -10.48
C GLN A 266 3.08 10.15 -9.76
N ARG A 267 3.61 11.06 -8.92
CA ARG A 267 4.79 10.79 -8.08
C ARG A 267 4.52 9.70 -7.04
N ILE A 268 3.32 9.65 -6.46
CA ILE A 268 2.92 8.58 -5.54
C ILE A 268 2.90 7.22 -6.26
N ALA A 269 2.37 7.14 -7.48
CA ALA A 269 2.46 5.91 -8.28
C ALA A 269 3.91 5.54 -8.62
N GLY A 270 4.76 6.54 -8.88
CA GLY A 270 6.21 6.33 -9.03
C GLY A 270 6.87 5.73 -7.78
N VAL A 271 6.47 6.15 -6.58
CA VAL A 271 6.93 5.58 -5.30
C VAL A 271 6.56 4.10 -5.20
N ILE A 272 5.30 3.76 -5.51
CA ILE A 272 4.79 2.38 -5.50
C ILE A 272 5.60 1.52 -6.48
N MET A 273 5.75 1.99 -7.73
CA MET A 273 6.47 1.23 -8.75
C MET A 273 7.95 1.07 -8.42
N ALA A 274 8.61 2.08 -7.85
CA ALA A 274 10.01 1.96 -7.43
C ALA A 274 10.19 0.85 -6.39
N SER A 275 9.28 0.71 -5.42
CA SER A 275 9.35 -0.39 -4.44
C SER A 275 9.06 -1.76 -5.06
N LEU A 276 8.11 -1.86 -5.98
CA LEU A 276 7.77 -3.13 -6.65
C LEU A 276 8.88 -3.59 -7.58
N LEU A 277 9.45 -2.69 -8.39
CA LEU A 277 10.58 -2.99 -9.28
C LEU A 277 11.84 -3.35 -8.49
N ALA A 278 12.05 -2.74 -7.32
CA ALA A 278 13.18 -3.07 -6.45
C ALA A 278 13.11 -4.50 -5.88
N VAL A 279 11.90 -5.00 -5.60
CA VAL A 279 11.70 -6.34 -5.04
C VAL A 279 11.51 -7.41 -6.12
N GLN A 280 11.03 -7.04 -7.32
CA GLN A 280 10.67 -7.97 -8.39
C GLN A 280 11.71 -9.08 -8.62
N PRO A 281 13.03 -8.82 -8.71
CA PRO A 281 14.03 -9.88 -8.94
C PRO A 281 14.15 -10.89 -7.80
N SER A 282 13.69 -10.55 -6.59
CA SER A 282 13.72 -11.40 -5.40
C SER A 282 12.37 -12.08 -5.13
N MET A 283 11.28 -11.66 -5.78
CA MET A 283 9.95 -12.24 -5.56
C MET A 283 9.81 -13.63 -6.19
N MET A 284 9.32 -14.58 -5.41
CA MET A 284 8.98 -15.92 -5.89
C MET A 284 7.61 -15.87 -6.57
N GLN A 285 7.60 -15.90 -7.91
CA GLN A 285 6.35 -15.92 -8.64
C GLN A 285 5.62 -17.25 -8.47
N ASP A 286 4.32 -17.15 -8.18
CA ASP A 286 3.38 -18.25 -8.24
C ASP A 286 2.08 -17.75 -8.88
N ARG A 287 1.58 -18.47 -9.89
CA ARG A 287 0.34 -18.15 -10.61
C ARG A 287 -0.91 -18.26 -9.73
N ASN A 288 -0.81 -19.03 -8.65
CA ASN A 288 -1.88 -19.23 -7.69
C ASN A 288 -1.89 -18.12 -6.63
N CYS A 289 -0.93 -17.20 -6.64
CA CYS A 289 -0.83 -16.13 -5.67
C CYS A 289 -1.18 -14.78 -6.31
N PHE A 290 -1.85 -13.94 -5.53
CA PHE A 290 -1.99 -12.50 -5.75
C PHE A 290 -1.75 -11.81 -4.41
N GLU A 291 -1.63 -10.50 -4.36
CA GLU A 291 -1.54 -9.82 -3.08
C GLU A 291 -2.11 -8.41 -3.09
N LEU A 292 -2.90 -8.11 -2.07
CA LEU A 292 -3.41 -6.77 -1.79
C LEU A 292 -2.53 -6.11 -0.72
N TYR A 293 -1.73 -5.14 -1.13
CA TYR A 293 -0.87 -4.37 -0.24
C TYR A 293 -1.56 -3.09 0.23
N GLY A 294 -1.28 -2.70 1.47
CA GLY A 294 -1.55 -1.37 2.00
C GLY A 294 -0.27 -0.55 2.09
N TYR A 295 -0.14 0.48 1.26
CA TYR A 295 0.97 1.42 1.26
C TYR A 295 0.71 2.56 2.24
N ASP A 296 1.71 2.87 3.05
CA ASP A 296 1.70 4.00 3.99
C ASP A 296 2.69 5.06 3.48
N ILE A 297 2.16 6.21 3.04
CA ILE A 297 2.95 7.28 2.41
C ILE A 297 2.78 8.59 3.19
N LEU A 298 3.89 9.26 3.51
CA LEU A 298 3.89 10.60 4.09
C LEU A 298 4.20 11.64 3.02
N LEU A 299 3.60 12.83 3.12
CA LEU A 299 4.02 13.99 2.33
C LEU A 299 4.88 14.91 3.20
N SER A 300 6.01 15.41 2.69
CA SER A 300 6.70 16.57 3.26
C SER A 300 6.08 17.88 2.76
N ASP A 301 6.41 18.99 3.40
CA ASP A 301 5.94 20.35 3.11
C ASP A 301 6.11 20.78 1.63
N ASP A 302 7.14 20.27 0.95
CA ASP A 302 7.41 20.40 -0.49
C ASP A 302 6.57 19.47 -1.39
N LEU A 303 5.55 18.83 -0.82
CA LEU A 303 4.72 17.80 -1.46
C LEU A 303 5.54 16.60 -1.99
N ARG A 304 6.70 16.28 -1.39
CA ARG A 304 7.42 15.04 -1.73
C ARG A 304 6.80 13.83 -1.02
N PRO A 305 6.39 12.78 -1.77
CA PRO A 305 5.91 11.55 -1.16
C PRO A 305 7.07 10.68 -0.68
N TRP A 306 6.94 10.19 0.55
CA TRP A 306 7.89 9.31 1.23
C TRP A 306 7.19 8.01 1.63
N LEU A 307 7.75 6.88 1.22
CA LEU A 307 7.31 5.56 1.63
C LEU A 307 7.70 5.30 3.09
N LEU A 308 6.71 5.06 3.95
CA LEU A 308 6.93 4.73 5.36
C LEU A 308 7.01 3.23 5.59
N GLU A 309 6.03 2.49 5.09
CA GLU A 309 5.95 1.03 5.15
C GLU A 309 4.95 0.48 4.12
N ILE A 310 5.05 -0.82 3.86
CA ILE A 310 4.12 -1.58 3.02
C ILE A 310 3.60 -2.74 3.86
N ASN A 311 2.28 -2.88 3.95
CA ASN A 311 1.62 -3.89 4.76
C ASN A 311 1.02 -4.98 3.86
N ALA A 312 1.41 -6.23 4.08
CA ALA A 312 0.62 -7.39 3.65
C ALA A 312 -0.60 -7.53 4.56
N SER A 313 -1.69 -8.10 4.04
CA SER A 313 -2.95 -8.27 4.77
C SER A 313 -3.42 -6.96 5.45
N PRO A 314 -3.58 -5.85 4.71
CA PRO A 314 -4.07 -4.62 5.33
C PRO A 314 -5.44 -4.87 5.98
N ALA A 315 -5.71 -4.26 7.13
CA ALA A 315 -6.97 -4.49 7.84
C ALA A 315 -8.19 -4.13 6.97
N LEU A 316 -9.08 -5.10 6.73
CA LEU A 316 -10.29 -4.97 5.92
C LEU A 316 -11.57 -4.83 6.75
N THR A 317 -11.49 -4.81 8.08
CA THR A 317 -12.61 -4.46 8.96
C THR A 317 -12.87 -2.96 8.88
N GLY A 318 -14.11 -2.56 8.60
CA GLY A 318 -14.51 -1.15 8.59
C GLY A 318 -14.49 -0.53 9.99
N THR A 319 -13.90 0.66 10.11
CA THR A 319 -13.95 1.46 11.36
C THR A 319 -15.21 2.32 11.47
N ASP A 320 -15.82 2.62 10.33
CA ASP A 320 -16.98 3.49 10.14
C ASP A 320 -17.67 3.11 8.82
N ASN A 321 -18.82 3.71 8.52
CA ASN A 321 -19.62 3.38 7.33
C ASN A 321 -18.88 3.69 6.01
N GLU A 322 -18.14 4.80 5.93
CA GLU A 322 -17.38 5.17 4.72
C GLU A 322 -16.25 4.17 4.47
N ASP A 323 -15.54 3.76 5.53
CA ASP A 323 -14.46 2.77 5.48
C ASP A 323 -14.97 1.36 5.18
N GLN A 324 -16.11 0.97 5.76
CA GLN A 324 -16.73 -0.32 5.47
C GLN A 324 -17.16 -0.41 4.01
N ARG A 325 -17.75 0.66 3.46
CA ARG A 325 -18.06 0.77 2.04
C ARG A 325 -16.80 0.61 1.19
N LEU A 326 -15.78 1.45 1.45
CA LEU A 326 -14.53 1.45 0.69
C LEU A 326 -13.89 0.07 0.66
N LYS A 327 -13.79 -0.60 1.80
CA LYS A 327 -13.15 -1.92 1.92
C LYS A 327 -13.98 -3.02 1.26
N SER A 328 -15.30 -2.93 1.34
CA SER A 328 -16.21 -3.87 0.68
C SER A 328 -16.13 -3.72 -0.84
N ASP A 329 -16.17 -2.48 -1.36
CA ASP A 329 -15.96 -2.15 -2.77
C ASP A 329 -14.58 -2.63 -3.26
N LEU A 330 -13.53 -2.40 -2.46
CA LEU A 330 -12.16 -2.84 -2.78
C LEU A 330 -12.06 -4.36 -2.90
N VAL A 331 -12.61 -5.12 -1.95
CA VAL A 331 -12.58 -6.60 -2.00
C VAL A 331 -13.40 -7.11 -3.19
N ASP A 332 -14.55 -6.50 -3.47
CA ASP A 332 -15.36 -6.85 -4.64
C ASP A 332 -14.61 -6.60 -5.96
N ASP A 333 -13.89 -5.48 -6.07
CA ASP A 333 -13.07 -5.15 -7.24
C ASP A 333 -11.85 -6.05 -7.38
N VAL A 334 -11.21 -6.45 -6.27
CA VAL A 334 -10.15 -7.47 -6.30
C VAL A 334 -10.68 -8.78 -6.91
N LEU A 335 -11.89 -9.22 -6.50
CA LEU A 335 -12.50 -10.43 -7.06
C LEU A 335 -12.85 -10.27 -8.54
N ASN A 336 -13.31 -9.08 -8.96
CA ASN A 336 -13.53 -8.78 -10.38
C ASN A 336 -12.21 -8.86 -11.19
N VAL A 337 -11.10 -8.32 -10.67
CA VAL A 337 -9.79 -8.40 -11.35
C VAL A 337 -9.27 -9.83 -11.44
N LEU A 338 -9.50 -10.66 -10.42
CA LEU A 338 -9.10 -12.08 -10.45
C LEU A 338 -9.93 -12.91 -11.43
N ASP A 339 -11.14 -12.44 -11.75
CA ASP A 339 -12.02 -12.95 -12.80
C ASP A 339 -12.22 -14.47 -12.79
N PHE A 340 -12.62 -15.03 -11.64
CA PHE A 340 -12.93 -16.46 -11.53
C PHE A 340 -14.06 -16.90 -12.47
N GLU A 341 -14.92 -15.96 -12.88
CA GLU A 341 -16.04 -16.21 -13.78
C GLU A 341 -15.65 -16.14 -15.28
N GLY A 342 -14.42 -15.75 -15.61
CA GLY A 342 -13.96 -15.58 -16.99
C GLY A 342 -14.78 -14.54 -17.77
N CYS A 343 -15.20 -13.49 -17.07
CA CYS A 343 -16.10 -12.48 -17.61
C CYS A 343 -15.40 -11.42 -18.45
N PHE A 344 -14.12 -11.14 -18.18
CA PHE A 344 -13.35 -10.05 -18.77
C PHE A 344 -12.47 -10.54 -19.93
N SER A 345 -11.99 -9.59 -20.75
CA SER A 345 -11.14 -9.88 -21.91
C SER A 345 -9.64 -10.01 -21.58
N GLY A 346 -9.22 -9.53 -20.40
CA GLY A 346 -7.82 -9.48 -19.97
C GLY A 346 -7.07 -8.23 -20.45
N HIS A 347 -7.73 -7.36 -21.22
CA HIS A 347 -7.18 -6.11 -21.77
C HIS A 347 -7.76 -4.85 -21.11
N GLU A 348 -8.57 -5.02 -20.07
CA GLU A 348 -9.17 -3.93 -19.32
C GLU A 348 -8.07 -3.12 -18.62
N THR A 349 -8.08 -1.81 -18.83
CA THR A 349 -7.19 -0.89 -18.12
C THR A 349 -7.81 -0.35 -16.83
N ARG A 350 -9.10 -0.64 -16.59
CA ARG A 350 -9.85 -0.25 -15.38
C ARG A 350 -10.90 -1.33 -15.09
N ILE A 351 -11.01 -1.76 -13.83
CA ILE A 351 -12.03 -2.68 -13.34
C ILE A 351 -12.53 -2.13 -12.00
N GLY A 352 -13.75 -1.60 -11.98
CA GLY A 352 -14.32 -0.91 -10.84
C GLY A 352 -13.48 0.28 -10.37
N GLY A 353 -13.13 0.24 -9.09
CA GLY A 353 -12.23 1.19 -8.44
C GLY A 353 -10.74 0.88 -8.61
N LEU A 354 -10.35 -0.16 -9.38
CA LEU A 354 -8.96 -0.50 -9.64
C LEU A 354 -8.54 -0.06 -11.04
N ASP A 355 -7.44 0.69 -11.13
CA ASP A 355 -6.84 1.14 -12.38
C ASP A 355 -5.56 0.33 -12.64
N LEU A 356 -5.42 -0.23 -13.85
CA LEU A 356 -4.23 -0.98 -14.24
C LEU A 356 -3.06 -0.01 -14.41
N LEU A 357 -2.10 -0.08 -13.49
CA LEU A 357 -0.93 0.79 -13.43
C LEU A 357 0.23 0.23 -14.27
N TRP A 358 0.42 -1.09 -14.22
CA TRP A 358 1.56 -1.77 -14.86
C TRP A 358 1.17 -3.15 -15.38
N ASP A 359 1.56 -3.48 -16.61
CA ASP A 359 1.38 -4.80 -17.25
C ASP A 359 2.64 -5.12 -18.07
N ASP A 360 3.66 -5.65 -17.39
CA ASP A 360 5.06 -5.78 -17.82
C ASP A 360 5.70 -4.50 -18.38
N GLY A 361 5.04 -3.38 -18.17
CA GLY A 361 5.41 -2.05 -18.60
C GLY A 361 4.38 -1.04 -18.10
N PRO A 362 4.71 0.26 -18.13
CA PRO A 362 3.78 1.29 -17.69
C PRO A 362 2.55 1.30 -18.60
N VAL A 363 1.37 1.26 -17.99
CA VAL A 363 0.10 1.46 -18.70
C VAL A 363 -0.21 2.94 -18.68
N TRP A 364 -0.47 3.48 -19.87
CA TRP A 364 -0.61 4.92 -20.06
C TRP A 364 -2.05 5.28 -20.37
N THR A 365 -2.41 6.48 -19.94
CA THR A 365 -3.66 7.13 -20.30
C THR A 365 -3.36 8.52 -20.85
N SER A 366 -4.34 9.09 -21.55
CA SER A 366 -4.28 10.46 -22.07
C SER A 366 -5.18 11.35 -21.22
N CYS A 367 -4.74 12.60 -20.99
CA CYS A 367 -5.52 13.60 -20.26
C CYS A 367 -6.04 14.70 -21.20
N PRO A 368 -7.32 15.15 -21.07
CA PRO A 368 -8.36 14.52 -20.26
C PRO A 368 -8.68 13.12 -20.79
N TYR A 369 -9.16 12.24 -19.91
CA TYR A 369 -9.56 10.89 -20.30
C TYR A 369 -10.47 10.99 -21.53
N PRO A 370 -10.22 10.25 -22.63
CA PRO A 370 -11.06 10.28 -23.80
C PRO A 370 -12.41 9.62 -23.50
N GLY A 371 -13.26 10.33 -22.77
CA GLY A 371 -14.70 10.20 -22.84
C GLY A 371 -15.15 11.07 -23.99
N ILE A 372 -15.31 10.46 -25.17
CA ILE A 372 -15.87 11.07 -26.39
C ILE A 372 -14.92 12.10 -27.02
N HIS A 373 -14.26 11.66 -28.09
CA HIS A 373 -13.59 12.40 -29.17
C HIS A 373 -12.17 11.90 -29.43
N THR A 374 -12.06 11.23 -30.57
CA THR A 374 -10.84 10.73 -31.21
C THR A 374 -10.15 11.89 -31.90
N ASP A 375 -9.15 12.49 -31.26
CA ASP A 375 -8.13 13.27 -31.97
C ASP A 375 -6.75 12.91 -31.42
N VAL A 376 -5.76 12.91 -32.31
CA VAL A 376 -4.39 12.46 -32.05
C VAL A 376 -3.76 13.37 -30.98
N ILE A 377 -3.47 12.80 -29.81
CA ILE A 377 -2.96 13.53 -28.64
C ILE A 377 -1.43 13.55 -28.65
N SER A 378 -0.84 14.74 -28.44
CA SER A 378 0.62 14.96 -28.28
C SER A 378 1.24 14.07 -27.18
N ASN A 379 2.48 13.61 -27.38
CA ASN A 379 3.26 12.83 -26.41
C ASN A 379 3.41 13.49 -25.02
N ASP A 380 3.25 14.82 -24.92
CA ASP A 380 3.41 15.58 -23.67
C ASP A 380 2.28 15.33 -22.65
N LEU A 381 1.17 14.75 -23.09
CA LEU A 381 -0.02 14.48 -22.27
C LEU A 381 -0.08 13.04 -21.73
N ARG A 382 0.95 12.23 -21.99
CA ARG A 382 1.02 10.84 -21.51
C ARG A 382 1.20 10.83 -19.99
N ARG A 383 0.31 10.14 -19.28
CA ARG A 383 0.34 9.96 -17.83
C ARG A 383 0.11 8.49 -17.48
N LEU A 384 0.62 8.04 -16.32
CA LEU A 384 0.31 6.68 -15.87
C LEU A 384 -1.20 6.56 -15.72
N ASN A 385 -1.75 5.40 -16.07
CA ASN A 385 -3.18 5.11 -16.00
C ASN A 385 -3.61 4.93 -14.53
N ILE A 386 -3.68 6.06 -13.82
CA ILE A 386 -4.10 6.15 -12.43
C ILE A 386 -5.12 7.25 -12.28
N PHE A 387 -6.13 7.03 -11.45
CA PHE A 387 -7.09 8.06 -11.07
C PHE A 387 -7.09 8.27 -9.56
N LEU A 388 -5.96 8.02 -8.90
CA LEU A 388 -5.80 8.03 -7.44
C LEU A 388 -6.43 9.28 -6.79
N GLY A 389 -7.39 9.07 -5.91
CA GLY A 389 -8.15 10.13 -5.24
C GLY A 389 -9.11 10.93 -6.12
N ALA A 390 -9.27 10.61 -7.41
CA ALA A 390 -10.29 11.24 -8.25
C ALA A 390 -11.70 10.76 -7.86
N ILE A 391 -12.73 11.40 -8.44
CA ILE A 391 -14.13 11.01 -8.25
C ILE A 391 -14.30 9.52 -8.58
N ASN A 392 -14.85 8.76 -7.62
CA ASN A 392 -15.03 7.33 -7.80
C ASN A 392 -16.26 7.04 -8.68
N ASP A 393 -16.05 6.80 -9.98
CA ASP A 393 -17.06 6.40 -10.95
C ASP A 393 -17.32 4.86 -11.01
N ARG A 394 -16.87 4.10 -10.00
CA ARG A 394 -16.91 2.62 -9.93
C ARG A 394 -18.19 2.01 -10.51
N GLN A 395 -19.36 2.42 -10.01
CA GLN A 395 -20.64 1.84 -10.43
C GLN A 395 -20.94 2.09 -11.92
N LYS A 396 -20.68 3.31 -12.40
CA LYS A 396 -20.84 3.67 -13.81
C LYS A 396 -19.86 2.88 -14.69
N GLN A 397 -18.62 2.73 -14.24
CA GLN A 397 -17.58 1.98 -14.93
C GLN A 397 -17.95 0.49 -15.05
N LEU A 398 -18.35 -0.16 -13.95
CA LEU A 398 -18.74 -1.57 -13.95
C LEU A 398 -19.98 -1.82 -14.81
N SER A 399 -20.96 -0.92 -14.76
CA SER A 399 -22.16 -0.99 -15.60
C SER A 399 -21.82 -0.89 -17.09
N LEU A 400 -20.97 0.07 -17.47
CA LEU A 400 -20.51 0.24 -18.85
C LEU A 400 -19.72 -0.98 -19.33
N LEU A 401 -18.79 -1.47 -18.51
CA LEU A 401 -17.96 -2.63 -18.83
C LEU A 401 -18.83 -3.88 -19.03
N LYS A 402 -19.82 -4.10 -18.15
CA LYS A 402 -20.78 -5.21 -18.29
C LYS A 402 -21.57 -5.12 -19.60
N SER A 403 -22.07 -3.94 -19.96
CA SER A 403 -22.80 -3.73 -21.22
C SER A 403 -21.92 -4.02 -22.43
N GLN A 404 -20.69 -3.52 -22.45
CA GLN A 404 -19.72 -3.76 -23.53
C GLN A 404 -19.37 -5.25 -23.67
N LEU A 405 -19.21 -5.97 -22.56
CA LEU A 405 -18.92 -7.40 -22.58
C LEU A 405 -20.13 -8.21 -23.09
N ILE A 406 -21.36 -7.81 -22.73
CA ILE A 406 -22.58 -8.44 -23.25
C ILE A 406 -22.70 -8.20 -24.76
N GLU A 407 -22.44 -6.99 -25.23
CA GLU A 407 -22.45 -6.67 -26.66
C GLU A 407 -21.38 -7.46 -27.43
N LYS A 408 -20.15 -7.54 -26.92
CA LYS A 408 -19.09 -8.38 -27.51
C LYS A 408 -19.47 -9.86 -27.56
N ARG A 409 -20.09 -10.39 -26.49
CA ARG A 409 -20.60 -11.78 -26.45
C ARG A 409 -21.70 -12.00 -27.49
N LYS A 410 -22.59 -11.02 -27.68
CA LYS A 410 -23.66 -11.08 -28.70
C LYS A 410 -23.13 -10.93 -30.13
N ALA A 411 -22.05 -10.18 -30.33
CA ALA A 411 -21.45 -9.90 -31.64
C ALA A 411 -20.58 -11.05 -32.21
N GLY A 412 -20.33 -12.11 -31.43
CA GLY A 412 -19.70 -13.34 -31.90
C GLY A 412 -18.16 -13.33 -31.83
N GLN A 413 -17.62 -13.94 -30.78
CA GLN A 413 -16.33 -14.62 -30.85
C GLN A 413 -16.51 -16.04 -30.32
N ASN A 414 -16.19 -17.00 -31.20
CA ASN A 414 -16.07 -18.41 -30.87
C ASN A 414 -15.28 -18.58 -29.57
N TYR A 415 -15.89 -19.25 -28.60
CA TYR A 415 -15.26 -19.65 -27.35
C TYR A 415 -13.90 -20.31 -27.63
N SER A 416 -12.89 -19.94 -26.85
CA SER A 416 -11.68 -20.76 -26.72
C SER A 416 -12.08 -22.22 -26.46
N PRO A 417 -11.37 -23.23 -27.01
CA PRO A 417 -11.67 -24.64 -26.74
C PRO A 417 -11.73 -24.97 -25.25
N MET A 418 -11.02 -24.22 -24.40
CA MET A 418 -11.11 -24.33 -22.94
C MET A 418 -12.47 -23.92 -22.38
N LEU A 419 -13.12 -22.87 -22.90
CA LEU A 419 -14.42 -22.41 -22.40
C LEU A 419 -15.57 -23.34 -22.82
N GLN A 420 -15.46 -24.00 -23.97
CA GLN A 420 -16.45 -25.00 -24.38
C GLN A 420 -16.45 -26.26 -23.49
N TYR A 421 -15.33 -26.53 -22.82
CA TYR A 421 -15.21 -27.66 -21.88
C TYR A 421 -15.81 -27.38 -20.51
N TYR A 422 -15.82 -26.12 -20.06
CA TYR A 422 -16.39 -25.72 -18.75
C TYR A 422 -17.89 -25.40 -18.80
N LEU A 423 -18.46 -25.25 -20.00
CA LEU A 423 -19.90 -24.97 -20.22
C LEU A 423 -20.72 -26.23 -20.56
N LYS A 424 -20.10 -27.42 -20.56
CA LYS A 424 -20.75 -28.74 -20.54
C LYS A 424 -20.52 -29.38 -19.18
#